data_AF-A0A7C6U6L9-F1
#
_entry.id   AF-A0A7C6U6L9-F1
#
_cell.length_a   1.000
_cell.length_b   1.000
_cell.length_c   1.000
_cell.angle_alpha   90.00
_cell.angle_beta   90.00
_cell.angle_gamma   90.00
#
_symmetry.space_group_name_H-M   'P 1'
#
loop_
_entity.id
_entity.type
_entity.pdbx_description
1 polymer ?
#
loop_
_entity_poly.entity_id
_entity_poly.type
_entity_poly.pdbx_seq_one_letter_code
_entity_poly.pdbx_strand_id
1 'polypeptide(L)'
;MGSHYDQILADHPDFPAQSSGEVSGDRTVLRWRGGDWVFANDGTLVDAPTGAREGARGEDDPGADDKAGPLPDRPQLGEGVPPCESRVHAREDVPHPTYGTVRVFLSTLPGQEDFGCITASAPGGETIFHARVDVVGPEQLEFADPVTDDATGNSFVTYNPGRYDGVFVLIPTPTGFVAPEDTDAQYFQSDGRVRYYSARVVESDSGGPAAISEEINTCVPDCAAANYRHRLLTWDGSAYS
;
A
#
# COMPACT_ATOMS: atom_id res chain seq x y z
N MET A 1 -17.19 -13.86 20.87
CA MET A 1 -16.62 -12.64 21.46
C MET A 1 -17.76 -11.86 22.08
N GLY A 2 -17.65 -11.51 23.37
CA GLY A 2 -18.69 -10.78 24.10
C GLY A 2 -18.94 -9.41 23.46
N SER A 3 -20.19 -8.93 23.55
CA SER A 3 -20.59 -7.62 23.02
C SER A 3 -20.29 -6.47 23.98
N HIS A 4 -19.73 -6.77 25.17
CA HIS A 4 -19.47 -5.81 26.24
C HIS A 4 -18.08 -6.04 26.88
N TYR A 5 -17.42 -4.94 27.24
CA TYR A 5 -16.07 -4.89 27.81
C TYR A 5 -15.88 -5.81 29.03
N ASP A 6 -16.85 -5.83 29.94
CA ASP A 6 -16.79 -6.66 31.15
C ASP A 6 -16.77 -8.16 30.86
N GLN A 7 -17.40 -8.59 29.76
CA GLN A 7 -17.36 -10.00 29.33
C GLN A 7 -15.99 -10.36 28.73
N ILE A 8 -15.35 -9.41 28.04
CA ILE A 8 -14.03 -9.60 27.47
C ILE A 8 -12.97 -9.72 28.57
N LEU A 9 -13.06 -8.91 29.64
CA LEU A 9 -12.18 -9.01 30.80
C LEU A 9 -12.36 -10.32 31.59
N ALA A 10 -13.57 -10.87 31.62
CA ALA A 10 -13.81 -12.16 32.28
C ALA A 10 -13.11 -13.32 31.55
N ASP A 11 -13.08 -13.27 30.22
CA ASP A 11 -12.47 -14.30 29.38
C ASP A 11 -10.96 -14.05 29.12
N HIS A 12 -10.51 -12.79 29.19
CA HIS A 12 -9.15 -12.34 28.91
C HIS A 12 -8.66 -11.35 29.98
N PRO A 13 -8.14 -11.83 31.13
CA PRO A 13 -7.72 -10.99 32.25
C PRO A 13 -6.46 -10.15 31.96
N ASP A 14 -5.78 -10.40 30.84
CA ASP A 14 -4.66 -9.63 30.29
C ASP A 14 -5.10 -8.45 29.42
N PHE A 15 -6.41 -8.27 29.22
CA PHE A 15 -6.95 -7.14 28.46
C PHE A 15 -6.68 -5.80 29.18
N PRO A 16 -6.19 -4.76 28.47
CA PRO A 16 -5.80 -3.50 29.11
C PRO A 16 -7.01 -2.80 29.76
N ALA A 17 -6.78 -2.29 30.98
CA ALA A 17 -7.76 -1.46 31.69
C ALA A 17 -8.08 -0.21 30.84
N GLN A 18 -9.36 0.17 30.74
CA GLN A 18 -9.74 1.41 30.06
C GLN A 18 -8.96 2.59 30.67
N SER A 19 -8.02 3.14 29.90
CA SER A 19 -7.39 4.40 30.23
C SER A 19 -8.45 5.49 30.10
N SER A 20 -8.57 6.32 31.14
CA SER A 20 -9.60 7.33 31.37
C SER A 20 -9.90 8.22 30.15
N GLY A 21 -10.83 7.77 29.32
CA GLY A 21 -11.51 8.55 28.30
C GLY A 21 -12.97 8.16 28.32
N GLU A 22 -13.84 9.06 28.77
CA GLU A 22 -15.28 8.86 28.66
C GLU A 22 -15.64 8.81 27.17
N VAL A 23 -16.00 7.63 26.66
CA VAL A 23 -16.62 7.50 25.33
C VAL A 23 -18.12 7.33 25.54
N SER A 24 -18.85 8.43 25.35
CA SER A 24 -20.31 8.45 25.25
C SER A 24 -20.70 8.25 23.79
N GLY A 25 -21.29 7.09 23.46
CA GLY A 25 -21.87 6.80 22.15
C GLY A 25 -21.78 5.33 21.75
N ASP A 26 -22.85 4.78 21.17
CA ASP A 26 -22.96 3.37 20.82
C ASP A 26 -22.24 3.03 19.52
N ARG A 27 -20.99 2.55 19.64
CA ARG A 27 -20.40 1.36 18.96
C ARG A 27 -18.88 1.44 18.95
N THR A 28 -18.24 0.76 19.90
CA THR A 28 -16.82 0.41 19.80
C THR A 28 -16.70 -0.88 18.97
N VAL A 29 -16.10 -0.81 17.78
CA VAL A 29 -15.70 -2.02 17.03
C VAL A 29 -14.25 -2.33 17.40
N LEU A 30 -14.05 -3.47 18.06
CA LEU A 30 -12.72 -4.02 18.36
C LEU A 30 -12.23 -4.79 17.13
N ARG A 31 -11.10 -4.38 16.54
CA ARG A 31 -10.42 -5.17 15.50
C ARG A 31 -8.98 -5.43 15.88
N TRP A 32 -8.61 -6.71 15.90
CA TRP A 32 -7.22 -7.16 16.04
C TRP A 32 -6.51 -7.03 14.69
N ARG A 33 -5.41 -6.26 14.63
CA ARG A 33 -4.54 -6.17 13.45
C ARG A 33 -3.09 -6.14 13.92
N GLY A 34 -2.28 -7.08 13.43
CA GLY A 34 -0.82 -7.01 13.56
C GLY A 34 -0.23 -7.06 14.97
N GLY A 35 -0.99 -7.44 16.01
CA GLY A 35 -0.50 -7.50 17.39
C GLY A 35 -1.04 -6.41 18.31
N ASP A 36 -1.81 -5.45 17.80
CA ASP A 36 -2.31 -4.31 18.57
C ASP A 36 -3.84 -4.12 18.47
N TRP A 37 -4.39 -3.49 19.50
CA TRP A 37 -5.79 -3.11 19.61
C TRP A 37 -5.99 -1.67 19.13
N VAL A 38 -6.85 -1.48 18.13
CA VAL A 38 -7.21 -0.14 17.62
C VAL A 38 -8.62 0.22 18.08
N PHE A 39 -8.79 1.46 18.56
CA PHE A 39 -10.09 2.02 18.95
C PHE A 39 -10.58 2.98 17.86
N ALA A 40 -11.84 2.87 17.47
CA ALA A 40 -12.46 3.81 16.54
C ALA A 40 -13.64 4.52 17.22
N ASN A 41 -13.64 5.85 17.15
CA ASN A 41 -14.83 6.68 17.28
C ASN A 41 -15.11 7.30 15.89
N ASP A 42 -16.39 7.39 15.53
CA ASP A 42 -16.97 8.19 14.44
C ASP A 42 -16.26 8.34 13.07
N GLY A 43 -15.46 7.34 12.66
CA GLY A 43 -14.92 7.27 11.28
C GLY A 43 -13.60 7.99 11.07
N THR A 44 -12.93 8.41 12.16
CA THR A 44 -11.54 8.87 12.10
C THR A 44 -10.64 7.89 12.88
N LEU A 45 -9.51 7.52 12.29
CA LEU A 45 -8.50 6.71 12.96
C LEU A 45 -7.87 7.58 14.06
N VAL A 46 -8.05 7.22 15.33
CA VAL A 46 -7.38 7.90 16.45
C VAL A 46 -6.33 6.95 16.99
N ASP A 47 -5.06 7.33 16.86
CA ASP A 47 -3.94 6.60 17.47
C ASP A 47 -4.17 6.46 18.98
N ALA A 48 -4.00 5.24 19.49
CA ALA A 48 -3.96 5.02 20.92
C ALA A 48 -2.62 5.56 21.46
N PRO A 49 -2.61 6.33 22.57
CA PRO A 49 -1.37 6.82 23.13
C PRO A 49 -0.53 5.63 23.64
N THR A 50 0.69 5.53 23.10
CA THR A 50 1.75 4.68 23.63
C THR A 50 2.15 5.22 25.01
N GLY A 51 1.87 4.47 26.07
CA GLY A 51 2.47 4.77 27.37
C GLY A 51 1.79 4.16 28.59
N ALA A 52 2.24 2.96 28.98
CA ALA A 52 2.34 2.60 30.40
C ALA A 52 3.49 1.60 30.60
N ARG A 53 4.73 2.06 30.41
CA ARG A 53 5.85 1.57 31.21
C ARG A 53 6.46 2.77 31.93
N GLU A 54 5.96 2.99 33.13
CA GLU A 54 6.57 3.89 34.11
C GLU A 54 8.00 3.42 34.43
N GLY A 55 8.95 4.35 34.28
CA GLY A 55 10.21 4.31 35.02
C GLY A 55 11.48 4.32 34.17
N ALA A 56 11.92 5.50 33.73
CA ALA A 56 13.25 6.03 34.03
C ALA A 56 13.41 7.45 33.47
N ARG A 57 14.21 8.24 34.20
CA ARG A 57 14.57 9.64 33.93
C ARG A 57 15.19 9.84 32.56
N GLY A 58 15.00 11.05 32.05
CA GLY A 58 15.35 11.45 30.71
C GLY A 58 16.83 11.53 30.40
N GLU A 59 17.08 11.49 29.10
CA GLU A 59 18.18 12.13 28.39
C GLU A 59 17.78 12.15 26.91
N ASP A 60 18.06 13.30 26.30
CA ASP A 60 17.98 13.72 24.89
C ASP A 60 17.24 12.86 23.85
N ASP A 61 16.29 13.53 23.21
CA ASP A 61 15.56 13.17 21.99
C ASP A 61 16.52 13.03 20.79
N PRO A 62 16.71 11.83 20.19
CA PRO A 62 17.33 11.69 18.88
C PRO A 62 16.23 11.56 17.83
N GLY A 63 16.09 12.61 17.01
CA GLY A 63 15.23 12.61 15.85
C GLY A 63 15.63 11.56 14.81
N ALA A 64 14.64 11.10 14.04
CA ALA A 64 14.61 10.72 12.61
C ALA A 64 15.77 9.97 11.90
N ASP A 65 16.91 9.70 12.54
CA ASP A 65 18.09 9.06 11.97
C ASP A 65 18.41 7.80 12.79
N ASP A 66 17.67 6.69 12.60
CA ASP A 66 18.17 5.33 12.94
C ASP A 66 17.23 4.18 12.53
N LYS A 67 16.88 4.08 11.25
CA LYS A 67 16.70 2.76 10.61
C LYS A 67 17.93 2.45 9.76
N ALA A 68 19.11 2.50 10.37
CA ALA A 68 20.39 2.30 9.70
C ALA A 68 20.71 0.80 9.53
N GLY A 69 20.19 0.21 8.45
CA GLY A 69 20.58 -1.12 7.99
C GLY A 69 20.87 -1.11 6.48
N PRO A 70 21.65 -2.05 5.94
CA PRO A 70 21.77 -2.16 4.49
C PRO A 70 20.40 -2.48 3.87
N LEU A 71 20.13 -1.94 2.69
CA LEU A 71 19.00 -2.36 1.87
C LEU A 71 19.20 -3.83 1.49
N PRO A 72 18.17 -4.69 1.63
CA PRO A 72 18.32 -6.09 1.31
C PRO A 72 18.52 -6.28 -0.21
N ASP A 73 19.15 -7.38 -0.61
CA ASP A 73 19.29 -7.73 -2.04
C ASP A 73 18.09 -8.49 -2.60
N ARG A 74 17.23 -9.00 -1.71
CA ARG A 74 16.01 -9.76 -2.01
C ARG A 74 14.92 -9.42 -0.99
N PRO A 75 13.64 -9.51 -1.36
CA PRO A 75 12.56 -9.36 -0.39
C PRO A 75 12.65 -10.47 0.66
N GLN A 76 12.34 -10.12 1.91
CA GLN A 76 12.26 -11.07 3.03
C GLN A 76 10.79 -11.18 3.44
N LEU A 77 10.12 -12.20 2.92
CA LEU A 77 8.71 -12.46 3.20
C LEU A 77 8.62 -13.52 4.30
N GLY A 78 7.73 -13.30 5.25
CA GLY A 78 7.48 -14.27 6.32
C GLY A 78 6.93 -15.58 5.76
N GLU A 79 7.08 -16.66 6.54
CA GLU A 79 6.50 -17.96 6.20
C GLU A 79 4.98 -17.84 5.94
N GLY A 80 4.51 -18.44 4.83
CA GLY A 80 3.10 -18.44 4.44
C GLY A 80 2.66 -17.34 3.47
N VAL A 81 3.56 -16.41 3.11
CA VAL A 81 3.33 -15.48 1.99
C VAL A 81 3.69 -16.21 0.68
N PRO A 82 2.88 -16.12 -0.40
CA PRO A 82 3.23 -16.68 -1.71
C PRO A 82 4.65 -16.27 -2.13
N PRO A 83 5.39 -17.09 -2.91
CA PRO A 83 6.85 -16.96 -3.01
C PRO A 83 7.27 -15.81 -3.94
N CYS A 84 6.94 -14.58 -3.58
CA CYS A 84 7.38 -13.36 -4.25
C CYS A 84 8.88 -13.06 -4.01
N GLU A 85 9.58 -13.95 -3.31
CA GLU A 85 11.04 -14.00 -3.27
C GLU A 85 11.65 -14.70 -4.49
N SER A 86 10.83 -15.46 -5.23
CA SER A 86 11.29 -16.22 -6.39
C SER A 86 11.32 -15.34 -7.64
N ARG A 87 12.41 -15.44 -8.42
CA ARG A 87 12.67 -14.68 -9.67
C ARG A 87 12.40 -13.17 -9.56
N VAL A 88 13.06 -12.51 -8.61
CA VAL A 88 13.25 -11.06 -8.68
C VAL A 88 13.97 -10.74 -9.99
N HIS A 89 13.32 -9.96 -10.86
CA HIS A 89 13.87 -9.56 -12.16
C HIS A 89 14.19 -8.07 -12.23
N ALA A 90 13.57 -7.25 -11.39
CA ALA A 90 13.89 -5.83 -11.26
C ALA A 90 13.85 -5.37 -9.79
N ARG A 91 14.61 -4.32 -9.49
CA ARG A 91 14.61 -3.64 -8.19
C ARG A 91 14.97 -2.17 -8.37
N GLU A 92 14.35 -1.31 -7.59
CA GLU A 92 14.65 0.12 -7.55
C GLU A 92 14.67 0.63 -6.11
N ASP A 93 15.53 1.62 -5.88
CA ASP A 93 15.67 2.31 -4.60
C ASP A 93 14.82 3.58 -4.65
N VAL A 94 13.77 3.65 -3.83
CA VAL A 94 12.80 4.75 -3.82
C VAL A 94 12.84 5.51 -2.48
N PRO A 95 12.61 6.83 -2.48
CA PRO A 95 12.50 7.60 -1.25
C PRO A 95 11.21 7.24 -0.48
N HIS A 96 11.29 7.16 0.84
CA HIS A 96 10.15 6.97 1.73
C HIS A 96 10.22 7.93 2.92
N PRO A 97 9.14 8.65 3.27
CA PRO A 97 9.15 9.67 4.34
C PRO A 97 9.60 9.17 5.72
N THR A 98 9.16 7.97 6.13
CA THR A 98 9.47 7.42 7.46
C THR A 98 10.68 6.49 7.52
N TYR A 99 10.96 5.75 6.44
CA TYR A 99 12.00 4.71 6.43
C TYR A 99 13.29 5.14 5.69
N GLY A 100 13.36 6.38 5.19
CA GLY A 100 14.45 6.83 4.32
C GLY A 100 14.37 6.15 2.95
N THR A 101 15.51 5.80 2.36
CA THR A 101 15.51 5.00 1.12
C THR A 101 15.05 3.58 1.42
N VAL A 102 14.08 3.08 0.65
CA VAL A 102 13.58 1.71 0.69
C VAL A 102 13.79 1.05 -0.67
N ARG A 103 13.82 -0.28 -0.71
CA ARG A 103 13.98 -1.02 -1.97
C ARG A 103 12.68 -1.68 -2.38
N VAL A 104 12.21 -1.38 -3.58
CA VAL A 104 11.08 -2.05 -4.22
C VAL A 104 11.62 -3.14 -5.14
N PHE A 105 10.97 -4.31 -5.12
CA PHE A 105 11.30 -5.48 -5.92
C PHE A 105 10.11 -5.85 -6.79
N LEU A 106 10.40 -6.16 -8.04
CA LEU A 106 9.47 -6.80 -8.96
C LEU A 106 9.92 -8.23 -9.20
N SER A 107 8.98 -9.16 -9.05
CA SER A 107 9.23 -10.59 -9.16
C SER A 107 8.10 -11.28 -9.91
N THR A 108 8.38 -12.39 -10.56
CA THR A 108 7.37 -13.27 -11.15
C THR A 108 7.40 -14.66 -10.57
N LEU A 109 6.22 -15.27 -10.40
CA LEU A 109 6.10 -16.60 -9.82
C LEU A 109 6.34 -17.68 -10.87
N PRO A 110 7.29 -18.62 -10.69
CA PRO A 110 7.50 -19.72 -11.61
C PRO A 110 6.25 -20.61 -11.73
N GLY A 111 5.82 -20.91 -12.96
CA GLY A 111 4.66 -21.80 -13.22
C GLY A 111 3.30 -21.18 -12.89
N GLN A 112 3.28 -19.89 -12.57
CA GLN A 112 2.10 -19.04 -12.48
C GLN A 112 2.36 -17.86 -13.42
N GLU A 113 2.31 -18.13 -14.74
CA GLU A 113 2.60 -17.16 -15.80
C GLU A 113 1.64 -15.96 -15.82
N ASP A 114 0.64 -15.97 -14.93
CA ASP A 114 -0.40 -14.97 -14.80
C ASP A 114 -0.19 -14.00 -13.61
N PHE A 115 0.88 -14.15 -12.81
CA PHE A 115 1.07 -13.31 -11.61
C PHE A 115 2.50 -12.83 -11.37
N GLY A 116 2.63 -11.53 -11.14
CA GLY A 116 3.79 -10.87 -10.58
C GLY A 116 3.55 -10.40 -9.15
N CYS A 117 4.64 -9.98 -8.50
CA CYS A 117 4.57 -9.38 -7.19
C CYS A 117 5.39 -8.10 -7.12
N ILE A 118 4.88 -7.18 -6.28
CA ILE A 118 5.51 -5.94 -5.91
C ILE A 118 5.78 -6.04 -4.40
N THR A 119 7.04 -5.95 -4.00
CA THR A 119 7.42 -5.97 -2.58
C THR A 119 8.28 -4.76 -2.26
N ALA A 120 8.04 -4.10 -1.14
CA ALA A 120 8.93 -3.04 -0.66
C ALA A 120 9.55 -3.46 0.68
N SER A 121 10.87 -3.27 0.80
CA SER A 121 11.61 -3.57 2.02
C SER A 121 12.34 -2.35 2.53
N ALA A 122 12.23 -2.12 3.83
CA ALA A 122 12.98 -1.12 4.56
C ALA A 122 14.45 -1.51 4.71
N PRO A 123 15.33 -0.54 5.03
CA PRO A 123 16.64 -0.81 5.60
C PRO A 123 16.58 -1.86 6.73
N GLY A 124 17.47 -2.85 6.70
CA GLY A 124 17.48 -3.95 7.66
C GLY A 124 16.61 -5.15 7.28
N GLY A 125 15.85 -5.08 6.19
CA GLY A 125 15.19 -6.24 5.57
C GLY A 125 13.71 -6.41 5.90
N GLU A 126 13.14 -5.57 6.76
CA GLU A 126 11.71 -5.58 7.07
C GLU A 126 10.89 -5.35 5.79
N THR A 127 9.96 -6.26 5.46
CA THR A 127 8.99 -6.03 4.39
C THR A 127 7.87 -5.11 4.88
N ILE A 128 7.76 -3.95 4.24
CA ILE A 128 6.82 -2.88 4.59
C ILE A 128 5.67 -2.75 3.57
N PHE A 129 5.74 -3.50 2.47
CA PHE A 129 4.65 -3.63 1.51
C PHE A 129 4.78 -4.92 0.70
N HIS A 130 3.63 -5.50 0.36
CA HIS A 130 3.54 -6.62 -0.59
C HIS A 130 2.20 -6.59 -1.31
N ALA A 131 2.23 -6.77 -2.63
CA ALA A 131 1.06 -6.92 -3.51
C ALA A 131 1.32 -7.99 -4.57
N ARG A 132 0.25 -8.67 -4.99
CA ARG A 132 0.25 -9.45 -6.24
C ARG A 132 -0.37 -8.62 -7.35
N VAL A 133 0.02 -8.87 -8.59
CA VAL A 133 -0.54 -8.22 -9.76
C VAL A 133 -0.61 -9.21 -10.91
N ASP A 134 -1.70 -9.18 -11.65
CA ASP A 134 -1.89 -10.06 -12.80
C ASP A 134 -1.05 -9.57 -13.96
N VAL A 135 -0.25 -10.46 -14.55
CA VAL A 135 0.64 -10.17 -15.68
C VAL A 135 0.77 -11.41 -16.55
N VAL A 136 0.90 -11.29 -17.86
CA VAL A 136 1.06 -12.48 -18.75
C VAL A 136 2.51 -12.88 -19.02
N GLY A 137 3.47 -12.26 -18.31
CA GLY A 137 4.90 -12.52 -18.49
C GLY A 137 5.77 -11.62 -17.61
N PRO A 138 7.06 -11.97 -17.41
CA PRO A 138 7.98 -11.17 -16.60
C PRO A 138 8.28 -9.79 -17.19
N GLU A 139 8.31 -9.66 -18.51
CA GLU A 139 8.45 -8.38 -19.21
C GLU A 139 7.19 -7.49 -19.13
N GLN A 140 6.12 -8.01 -18.54
CA GLN A 140 4.85 -7.30 -18.36
C GLN A 140 4.70 -6.75 -16.93
N LEU A 141 5.80 -6.70 -16.17
CA LEU A 141 5.87 -6.06 -14.85
C LEU A 141 7.17 -5.26 -14.74
N GLU A 142 7.08 -3.94 -14.85
CA GLU A 142 8.23 -3.05 -14.93
C GLU A 142 8.01 -1.80 -14.05
N PHE A 143 9.09 -1.13 -13.64
CA PHE A 143 8.95 0.19 -13.05
C PHE A 143 8.52 1.19 -14.12
N ALA A 144 7.67 2.16 -13.76
CA ALA A 144 7.32 3.22 -14.71
C ALA A 144 8.49 4.20 -14.90
N ASP A 145 8.40 5.06 -15.90
CA ASP A 145 9.30 6.19 -16.10
C ASP A 145 8.47 7.50 -16.05
N PRO A 146 8.65 8.34 -15.02
CA PRO A 146 9.53 8.16 -13.87
C PRO A 146 9.03 7.10 -12.87
N VAL A 147 9.95 6.52 -12.10
CA VAL A 147 9.61 5.54 -11.05
C VAL A 147 8.90 6.20 -9.88
N THR A 148 9.36 7.40 -9.50
CA THR A 148 8.84 8.18 -8.37
C THR A 148 8.51 9.58 -8.84
N ASP A 149 7.38 10.10 -8.39
CA ASP A 149 7.01 11.51 -8.54
C ASP A 149 7.52 12.31 -7.35
N ASP A 150 8.47 13.22 -7.59
CA ASP A 150 9.07 14.07 -6.56
C ASP A 150 8.05 14.96 -5.83
N ALA A 151 6.95 15.33 -6.49
CA ALA A 151 5.94 16.22 -5.90
C ALA A 151 5.07 15.52 -4.86
N THR A 152 4.85 14.21 -5.01
CA THR A 152 3.94 13.43 -4.15
C THR A 152 4.65 12.36 -3.32
N GLY A 153 5.84 11.94 -3.73
CA GLY A 153 6.53 10.76 -3.20
C GLY A 153 5.90 9.43 -3.62
N ASN A 154 4.88 9.46 -4.48
CA ASN A 154 4.25 8.25 -5.00
C ASN A 154 5.21 7.54 -5.96
N SER A 155 5.24 6.20 -5.90
CA SER A 155 6.01 5.38 -6.82
C SER A 155 5.10 4.53 -7.70
N PHE A 156 5.55 4.23 -8.92
CA PHE A 156 4.72 3.64 -9.96
C PHE A 156 5.34 2.38 -10.55
N VAL A 157 4.49 1.39 -10.76
CA VAL A 157 4.81 0.13 -11.44
C VAL A 157 3.84 -0.04 -12.59
N THR A 158 4.36 -0.33 -13.77
CA THR A 158 3.56 -0.69 -14.95
C THR A 158 3.35 -2.20 -14.96
N TYR A 159 2.13 -2.64 -15.24
CA TYR A 159 1.79 -4.06 -15.35
C TYR A 159 0.90 -4.31 -16.57
N ASN A 160 0.97 -5.48 -17.20
CA ASN A 160 0.07 -5.84 -18.30
C ASN A 160 -0.52 -7.25 -18.12
N PRO A 161 -1.82 -7.37 -17.80
CA PRO A 161 -2.53 -8.64 -17.61
C PRO A 161 -2.95 -9.31 -18.93
N GLY A 162 -2.40 -8.88 -20.08
CA GLY A 162 -2.52 -9.58 -21.36
C GLY A 162 -3.15 -8.80 -22.51
N ARG A 163 -3.52 -7.53 -22.33
CA ARG A 163 -4.11 -6.74 -23.42
C ARG A 163 -3.68 -5.28 -23.43
N TYR A 164 -3.75 -4.60 -22.29
CA TYR A 164 -3.29 -3.21 -22.17
C TYR A 164 -2.46 -3.04 -20.92
N ASP A 165 -1.54 -2.09 -20.96
CA ASP A 165 -0.76 -1.70 -19.79
C ASP A 165 -1.65 -1.01 -18.76
N GLY A 166 -1.30 -1.18 -17.50
CA GLY A 166 -1.90 -0.53 -16.36
C GLY A 166 -0.84 0.01 -15.42
N VAL A 167 -1.27 0.85 -14.49
CA VAL A 167 -0.42 1.48 -13.49
C VAL A 167 -0.85 1.02 -12.10
N PHE A 168 0.11 0.54 -11.32
CA PHE A 168 0.00 0.28 -9.90
C PHE A 168 0.75 1.37 -9.13
N VAL A 169 0.09 2.00 -8.17
CA VAL A 169 0.64 3.11 -7.39
C VAL A 169 0.97 2.65 -5.98
N LEU A 170 2.18 2.96 -5.53
CA LEU A 170 2.61 2.82 -4.14
C LEU A 170 2.57 4.22 -3.50
N ILE A 171 1.61 4.43 -2.60
CA ILE A 171 1.47 5.66 -1.82
C ILE A 171 2.18 5.46 -0.47
N PRO A 172 3.17 6.30 -0.12
CA PRO A 172 3.87 6.18 1.14
C PRO A 172 2.95 6.50 2.32
N THR A 173 3.12 5.76 3.41
CA THR A 173 2.42 5.92 4.70
C THR A 173 3.44 5.77 5.83
N PRO A 174 3.12 6.17 7.07
CA PRO A 174 4.07 6.01 8.17
C PRO A 174 4.55 4.57 8.42
N THR A 175 3.79 3.56 7.98
CA THR A 175 4.09 2.13 8.22
C THR A 175 4.57 1.38 6.98
N GLY A 176 4.82 2.08 5.86
CA GLY A 176 5.18 1.47 4.58
C GLY A 176 4.36 2.04 3.44
N PHE A 177 3.89 1.22 2.51
CA PHE A 177 3.06 1.69 1.41
C PHE A 177 1.62 1.19 1.50
N VAL A 178 0.72 1.90 0.83
CA VAL A 178 -0.61 1.43 0.46
C VAL A 178 -0.80 1.57 -1.04
N ALA A 179 -1.72 0.78 -1.59
CA ALA A 179 -2.27 1.05 -2.92
C ALA A 179 -3.61 1.78 -2.71
N PRO A 180 -4.03 2.65 -3.64
CA PRO A 180 -5.35 3.25 -3.56
C PRO A 180 -6.43 2.16 -3.45
N GLU A 181 -7.49 2.45 -2.71
CA GLU A 181 -8.73 1.66 -2.67
C GLU A 181 -9.80 2.52 -3.37
N ASP A 182 -10.52 1.98 -4.34
CA ASP A 182 -11.59 2.67 -5.06
C ASP A 182 -12.76 1.71 -5.17
N THR A 183 -13.96 2.18 -4.88
CA THR A 183 -15.21 1.43 -5.02
C THR A 183 -15.76 1.42 -6.45
N ASP A 184 -15.22 2.26 -7.35
CA ASP A 184 -15.69 2.46 -8.72
C ASP A 184 -14.72 1.94 -9.81
N ALA A 185 -13.53 1.45 -9.44
CA ALA A 185 -12.56 0.89 -10.38
C ALA A 185 -13.10 -0.38 -11.06
N GLN A 186 -13.29 -0.34 -12.38
CA GLN A 186 -13.96 -1.42 -13.13
C GLN A 186 -13.17 -2.74 -13.19
N TYR A 187 -11.90 -2.75 -12.78
CA TYR A 187 -11.03 -3.93 -12.73
C TYR A 187 -10.56 -4.20 -11.29
N PHE A 188 -11.48 -4.65 -10.46
CA PHE A 188 -11.14 -5.24 -9.18
C PHE A 188 -10.43 -6.58 -9.37
N GLN A 189 -9.25 -6.70 -8.77
CA GLN A 189 -8.78 -8.01 -8.33
C GLN A 189 -9.34 -8.29 -6.93
N SER A 190 -9.40 -9.58 -6.58
CA SER A 190 -9.99 -10.10 -5.34
C SER A 190 -9.40 -9.55 -4.02
N ASP A 191 -8.33 -8.75 -4.09
CA ASP A 191 -7.66 -8.15 -2.92
C ASP A 191 -8.08 -6.70 -2.62
N GLY A 192 -9.02 -6.13 -3.39
CA GLY A 192 -9.63 -4.81 -3.11
C GLY A 192 -8.75 -3.60 -3.43
N ARG A 193 -7.59 -3.80 -4.06
CA ARG A 193 -6.65 -2.72 -4.40
C ARG A 193 -6.87 -2.22 -5.82
N VAL A 194 -6.81 -0.90 -5.98
CA VAL A 194 -6.94 -0.23 -7.28
C VAL A 194 -5.74 -0.52 -8.14
N ARG A 195 -6.03 -0.84 -9.39
CA ARG A 195 -5.05 -0.94 -10.45
C ARG A 195 -5.64 -0.22 -11.66
N TYR A 196 -5.01 0.87 -12.07
CA TYR A 196 -5.46 1.64 -13.22
C TYR A 196 -5.17 0.83 -14.48
N TYR A 197 -6.14 0.61 -15.35
CA TYR A 197 -6.01 -0.31 -16.48
C TYR A 197 -6.22 0.41 -17.81
N SER A 198 -5.49 0.01 -18.85
CA SER A 198 -5.37 0.82 -20.07
C SER A 198 -4.88 2.22 -19.72
N ALA A 199 -3.86 2.28 -18.89
CA ALA A 199 -3.38 3.48 -18.23
C ALA A 199 -1.86 3.60 -18.31
N ARG A 200 -1.37 4.84 -18.28
CA ARG A 200 0.06 5.15 -18.21
C ARG A 200 0.31 6.36 -17.33
N VAL A 201 1.49 6.41 -16.72
CA VAL A 201 2.00 7.61 -16.04
C VAL A 201 2.31 8.66 -17.10
N VAL A 202 1.90 9.90 -16.87
CA VAL A 202 2.26 11.05 -17.69
C VAL A 202 2.77 12.16 -16.79
N GLU A 203 3.80 12.86 -17.24
CA GLU A 203 4.25 14.08 -16.58
C GLU A 203 3.15 15.15 -16.63
N SER A 204 3.05 15.95 -15.58
CA SER A 204 2.18 17.12 -15.60
C SER A 204 2.84 18.26 -16.40
N ASP A 205 2.07 18.86 -17.29
CA ASP A 205 2.50 19.94 -18.20
C ASP A 205 3.10 21.18 -17.49
N SER A 206 2.96 21.29 -16.17
CA SER A 206 3.44 22.42 -15.36
C SER A 206 4.43 22.05 -14.25
N GLY A 207 5.04 20.86 -14.30
CA GLY A 207 5.93 20.38 -13.23
C GLY A 207 5.19 20.11 -11.90
N GLY A 208 3.88 19.88 -11.98
CA GLY A 208 3.08 19.40 -10.86
C GLY A 208 3.21 17.89 -10.68
N PRO A 209 2.43 17.30 -9.75
CA PRO A 209 2.35 15.86 -9.59
C PRO A 209 2.18 15.13 -10.91
N ALA A 210 2.80 13.96 -11.03
CA ALA A 210 2.51 13.05 -12.15
C ALA A 210 0.98 12.80 -12.21
N ALA A 211 0.49 12.48 -13.40
CA ALA A 211 -0.91 12.12 -13.61
C ALA A 211 -1.01 10.74 -14.24
N ILE A 212 -2.19 10.14 -14.17
CA ILE A 212 -2.48 8.86 -14.81
C ILE A 212 -3.43 9.10 -15.97
N SER A 213 -2.96 8.85 -17.19
CA SER A 213 -3.79 8.92 -18.40
C SER A 213 -4.40 7.55 -18.64
N GLU A 214 -5.72 7.44 -18.50
CA GLU A 214 -6.49 6.22 -18.73
C GLU A 214 -7.30 6.33 -20.04
N GLU A 215 -7.37 5.23 -20.80
CA GLU A 215 -8.17 5.11 -22.00
C GLU A 215 -9.29 4.08 -21.81
N ILE A 216 -10.54 4.54 -21.87
CA ILE A 216 -11.72 3.71 -21.58
C ILE A 216 -12.56 3.58 -22.85
N ASN A 217 -12.84 2.35 -23.27
CA ASN A 217 -13.85 2.11 -24.31
C ASN A 217 -15.23 2.33 -23.72
N THR A 218 -15.96 3.30 -24.26
CA THR A 218 -17.30 3.67 -23.80
C THR A 218 -18.39 2.69 -24.20
N CYS A 219 -18.13 1.77 -25.14
CA CYS A 219 -19.08 0.76 -25.60
C CYS A 219 -20.45 1.30 -26.07
N VAL A 220 -20.51 2.55 -26.50
CA VAL A 220 -21.71 3.17 -27.06
C VAL A 220 -21.48 3.43 -28.55
N PRO A 221 -22.32 2.92 -29.47
CA PRO A 221 -23.49 2.06 -29.24
C PRO A 221 -23.15 0.58 -29.00
N ASP A 222 -21.95 0.14 -29.36
CA ASP A 222 -21.42 -1.18 -29.06
C ASP A 222 -19.91 -1.12 -28.78
N CYS A 223 -19.36 -2.16 -28.15
CA CYS A 223 -17.94 -2.25 -27.81
C CYS A 223 -17.02 -2.53 -29.01
N ALA A 224 -17.57 -2.95 -30.16
CA ALA A 224 -16.80 -3.23 -31.38
C ALA A 224 -16.47 -1.95 -32.15
N ALA A 225 -17.25 -0.89 -31.95
CA ALA A 225 -17.08 0.41 -32.58
C ALA A 225 -15.85 1.21 -32.09
N ALA A 226 -15.12 0.72 -31.09
CA ALA A 226 -13.85 1.30 -30.61
C ALA A 226 -13.96 2.81 -30.25
N ASN A 227 -15.01 3.18 -29.51
CA ASN A 227 -15.23 4.56 -29.07
C ASN A 227 -14.54 4.81 -27.72
N TYR A 228 -13.33 5.37 -27.75
CA TYR A 228 -12.52 5.62 -26.56
C TYR A 228 -12.74 7.01 -25.96
N ARG A 229 -12.68 7.09 -24.63
CA ARG A 229 -12.53 8.33 -23.86
C ARG A 229 -11.21 8.28 -23.12
N HIS A 230 -10.49 9.40 -23.15
CA HIS A 230 -9.33 9.60 -22.31
C HIS A 230 -9.75 10.29 -21.01
N ARG A 231 -9.31 9.76 -19.87
CA ARG A 231 -9.40 10.41 -18.57
C ARG A 231 -7.99 10.74 -18.12
N LEU A 232 -7.77 11.97 -17.69
CA LEU A 232 -6.57 12.36 -16.99
C LEU A 232 -6.92 12.37 -15.50
N LEU A 233 -6.35 11.44 -14.75
CA LEU A 233 -6.55 11.31 -13.31
C LEU A 233 -5.42 12.04 -12.60
N THR A 234 -5.79 12.94 -11.70
CA THR A 234 -4.82 13.77 -10.97
C THR A 234 -4.80 13.41 -9.49
N TRP A 235 -3.64 13.55 -8.85
CA TRP A 235 -3.51 13.28 -7.43
C TRP A 235 -4.27 14.32 -6.58
N ASP A 236 -5.22 13.85 -5.76
CA ASP A 236 -6.02 14.71 -4.87
C ASP A 236 -5.52 14.76 -3.41
N GLY A 237 -4.41 14.07 -3.12
CA GLY A 237 -3.89 13.87 -1.76
C GLY A 237 -4.18 12.48 -1.19
N SER A 238 -5.04 11.69 -1.84
CA SER A 238 -5.43 10.34 -1.41
C SER A 238 -5.49 9.32 -2.53
N ALA A 239 -5.93 9.72 -3.72
CA ALA A 239 -6.04 8.88 -4.90
C ALA A 239 -5.83 9.69 -6.19
N TYR A 240 -5.71 9.00 -7.32
CA TYR A 240 -5.82 9.61 -8.65
C TYR A 240 -7.27 9.49 -9.13
N SER A 241 -7.93 10.63 -9.38
CA SER A 241 -9.36 10.70 -9.80
C SER A 241 -9.62 11.69 -10.94
#